data_AF-A0A401P7M3-F1
#
_entry.id   AF-A0A401P7M3-F1
#
_cell.length_a   1.000
_cell.length_b   1.000
_cell.length_c   1.000
_cell.angle_alpha   90.00
_cell.angle_beta   90.00
_cell.angle_gamma   90.00
#
_symmetry.space_group_name_H-M   'P 1'
#
loop_
_entity.id
_entity.type
_entity.pdbx_description
1 polymer ?
#
loop_
_entity_poly.entity_id
_entity_poly.type
_entity_poly.pdbx_seq_one_letter_code
_entity_poly.pdbx_strand_id
1 'polypeptide(L)'
;MWNVFGIGLSLYGICQIESFGLKDISLLYNLLFGSLIAAVDPVAVLSVFEEIHVNEQLHILVFGESLLNDAVTVVLYKLFKTFCIMPSVGVSDILVGIIKFFLVGFGGLLVGIAYGIIAALTTRFTENIRVIEPLFVFLYSYLSYLTAEMFHFSGIVA
;
A
#
# COMPACT_ATOMS: atom_id res chain seq x y z
N MET A 1 4.59 5.19 -5.78
CA MET A 1 5.23 4.37 -6.86
C MET A 1 6.53 4.98 -7.39
N TRP A 2 6.56 6.24 -7.84
CA TRP A 2 7.79 6.87 -8.37
C TRP A 2 8.95 6.86 -7.38
N ASN A 3 8.67 7.12 -6.10
CA ASN A 3 9.68 7.05 -5.03
C ASN A 3 10.34 5.66 -4.94
N VAL A 4 9.57 4.59 -5.12
CA VAL A 4 10.07 3.19 -5.08
C VAL A 4 11.14 2.99 -6.15
N PHE A 5 10.80 3.32 -7.39
CA PHE A 5 11.70 3.14 -8.53
C PHE A 5 12.87 4.11 -8.49
N GLY A 6 12.64 5.38 -8.12
CA GLY A 6 13.68 6.39 -8.00
C GLY A 6 14.74 6.01 -6.96
N ILE A 7 14.31 5.61 -5.76
CA ILE A 7 15.21 5.17 -4.70
C ILE A 7 15.89 3.85 -5.10
N GLY A 8 15.13 2.85 -5.55
CA GLY A 8 15.71 1.54 -5.90
C GLY A 8 16.72 1.60 -7.04
N LEU A 9 16.44 2.37 -8.10
CA LEU A 9 17.34 2.53 -9.24
C LEU A 9 18.56 3.40 -8.90
N SER A 10 18.40 4.46 -8.09
CA SER A 10 19.53 5.29 -7.66
C SER A 10 20.48 4.51 -6.76
N LEU A 11 19.97 3.75 -5.80
CA LEU A 11 20.78 2.86 -4.95
C LEU A 11 21.50 1.80 -5.78
N TYR A 12 20.81 1.20 -6.76
CA TYR A 12 21.45 0.25 -7.67
C TYR A 12 22.57 0.91 -8.49
N GLY A 13 22.35 2.12 -8.99
CA GLY A 13 23.38 2.91 -9.70
C GLY A 13 24.63 3.15 -8.85
N ILE A 14 24.45 3.44 -7.56
CA ILE A 14 25.57 3.59 -6.61
C ILE A 14 26.29 2.25 -6.40
N CYS A 15 25.56 1.13 -6.29
CA CYS A 15 26.15 -0.20 -6.12
C CYS A 15 27.02 -0.64 -7.31
N GLN A 16 26.79 -0.09 -8.51
CA GLN A 16 27.62 -0.36 -9.70
C GLN A 16 29.00 0.32 -9.66
N ILE A 17 29.18 1.33 -8.81
CA ILE A 17 30.44 2.06 -8.69
C ILE A 17 31.44 1.20 -7.91
N GLU A 18 32.54 0.81 -8.57
CA GLU A 18 33.56 -0.10 -8.03
C GLU A 18 34.19 0.36 -6.71
N SER A 19 34.25 1.67 -6.48
CA SER A 19 34.81 2.26 -5.26
C SER A 19 34.06 1.86 -3.98
N PHE A 20 32.79 1.44 -4.07
CA PHE A 20 31.99 1.10 -2.89
C PHE A 20 32.02 -0.38 -2.53
N GLY A 21 32.46 -1.26 -3.43
CA GLY A 21 32.54 -2.71 -3.14
C GLY A 21 31.19 -3.40 -2.88
N LEU A 22 30.07 -2.83 -3.34
CA LEU A 22 28.70 -3.30 -3.06
C LEU A 22 28.04 -4.03 -4.24
N LYS A 23 28.82 -4.59 -5.18
CA LYS A 23 28.28 -5.25 -6.39
C LYS A 23 27.46 -6.51 -6.09
N ASP A 24 27.53 -7.05 -4.88
CA ASP A 24 26.79 -8.24 -4.45
C ASP A 24 25.28 -7.96 -4.25
N ILE A 25 24.88 -6.69 -4.15
CA ILE A 25 23.48 -6.32 -3.96
C ILE A 25 22.75 -6.29 -5.31
N SER A 26 21.87 -7.28 -5.51
CA SER A 26 21.00 -7.34 -6.68
C SER A 26 20.03 -6.16 -6.74
N LEU A 27 19.67 -5.74 -7.97
CA LEU A 27 18.64 -4.73 -8.24
C LEU A 27 17.35 -5.01 -7.47
N LEU A 28 16.98 -6.28 -7.32
CA LEU A 28 15.74 -6.67 -6.66
C LEU A 28 15.72 -6.33 -5.17
N TYR A 29 16.86 -6.47 -4.48
CA TYR A 29 16.98 -6.05 -3.07
C TYR A 29 16.91 -4.52 -2.93
N ASN A 30 17.46 -3.77 -3.89
CA ASN A 30 17.35 -2.32 -3.90
C ASN A 30 15.91 -1.85 -4.18
N LEU A 31 15.18 -2.52 -5.08
CA LEU A 31 13.76 -2.25 -5.34
C LEU A 31 12.87 -2.65 -4.15
N LEU A 32 13.16 -3.77 -3.49
CA LEU A 32 12.49 -4.19 -2.27
C LEU A 32 12.69 -3.16 -1.16
N PHE A 33 13.93 -2.71 -0.95
CA PHE A 33 14.23 -1.66 0.03
C PHE A 33 13.54 -0.34 -0.33
N GLY A 34 13.61 0.07 -1.60
CA GLY A 34 12.90 1.25 -2.10
C GLY A 34 11.39 1.17 -1.86
N SER A 35 10.78 -0.02 -2.00
CA SER A 35 9.35 -0.21 -1.73
C SER A 35 8.99 -0.07 -0.26
N LEU A 36 9.91 -0.45 0.63
CA LEU A 36 9.75 -0.36 2.07
C LEU A 36 9.79 1.10 2.55
N ILE A 37 10.71 1.91 2.01
CA ILE A 37 10.92 3.30 2.47
C ILE A 37 10.14 4.36 1.67
N ALA A 38 9.45 3.96 0.61
CA ALA A 38 8.67 4.89 -0.23
C ALA A 38 7.29 5.23 0.34
N ALA A 39 6.80 4.49 1.32
CA ALA A 39 5.61 4.86 2.09
C ALA A 39 5.96 6.12 2.90
N VAL A 40 5.26 7.22 2.64
CA VAL A 40 5.52 8.51 3.29
C VAL A 40 4.29 8.86 4.10
N ASP A 41 4.47 8.93 5.42
CA ASP A 41 3.44 9.37 6.34
C ASP A 41 3.35 10.90 6.36
N PRO A 42 2.22 11.50 5.95
CA PRO A 42 2.07 12.94 5.89
C PRO A 42 1.66 13.56 7.24
N VAL A 43 1.49 12.78 8.32
CA VAL A 43 0.90 13.27 9.59
C VAL A 43 1.56 14.55 10.08
N ALA A 44 2.90 14.64 10.07
CA ALA A 44 3.61 15.85 10.50
C ALA A 44 3.30 17.06 9.61
N VAL A 45 3.15 16.86 8.29
CA VAL A 45 2.83 17.92 7.33
C VAL A 45 1.37 18.35 7.47
N LEU A 46 0.46 17.39 7.67
CA LEU A 46 -0.97 17.67 7.86
C LEU A 46 -1.22 18.48 9.14
N SER A 47 -0.53 18.16 10.24
CA SER A 47 -0.63 18.94 11.49
C SER A 47 -0.19 20.40 11.31
N VAL A 48 0.86 20.63 10.52
CA VAL A 48 1.29 22.01 10.21
C VAL A 48 0.26 22.70 9.33
N PHE A 49 -0.31 22.02 8.32
CA PHE A 49 -1.33 22.59 7.44
C PHE A 49 -2.60 23.02 8.18
N GLU A 50 -3.01 22.27 9.20
CA GLU A 50 -4.10 22.66 10.09
C GLU A 50 -3.74 23.93 10.87
N GLU A 51 -2.52 24.04 11.40
CA GLU A 51 -2.08 25.22 12.16
C GLU A 51 -2.03 26.49 11.29
N ILE A 52 -1.55 26.37 10.04
CA ILE A 52 -1.50 27.49 9.09
C ILE A 52 -2.81 27.73 8.33
N HIS A 53 -3.90 27.03 8.68
CA HIS A 53 -5.24 27.18 8.09
C HIS A 53 -5.23 27.08 6.55
N VAL A 54 -4.53 26.06 6.03
CA VAL A 54 -4.53 25.75 4.60
C VAL A 54 -5.91 25.29 4.14
N ASN A 55 -6.20 25.49 2.85
CA ASN A 55 -7.45 25.06 2.23
C ASN A 55 -7.72 23.55 2.48
N GLU A 56 -8.90 23.23 3.01
CA GLU A 56 -9.34 21.86 3.29
C GLU A 56 -9.22 20.92 2.08
N GLN A 57 -9.40 21.42 0.86
CA GLN A 57 -9.24 20.65 -0.36
C GLN A 57 -7.80 20.17 -0.55
N LEU A 58 -6.81 21.00 -0.21
CA LEU A 58 -5.40 20.61 -0.28
C LEU A 58 -5.06 19.57 0.79
N HIS A 59 -5.62 19.74 2.00
CA HIS A 59 -5.48 18.76 3.08
C HIS A 59 -6.03 17.37 2.67
N ILE A 60 -7.26 17.33 2.15
CA ILE A 60 -7.90 16.08 1.69
C ILE A 60 -7.11 15.45 0.54
N LEU A 61 -6.59 16.25 -0.39
CA LEU A 61 -5.84 15.76 -1.54
C LEU A 61 -4.51 15.11 -1.12
N VAL A 62 -3.74 15.77 -0.24
CA VAL A 62 -2.46 15.23 0.26
C VAL A 62 -2.69 13.98 1.10
N PHE A 63 -3.70 13.98 1.97
CA PHE A 63 -4.06 12.81 2.76
C PHE A 63 -4.45 11.61 1.87
N GLY A 64 -5.29 11.85 0.86
CA GLY A 64 -5.70 10.83 -0.09
C GLY A 64 -4.53 10.28 -0.93
N GLU A 65 -3.61 11.15 -1.36
CA GLU A 65 -2.40 10.74 -2.09
C GLU A 65 -1.53 9.82 -1.22
N SER A 66 -1.29 10.17 0.04
CA SER A 66 -0.51 9.34 0.97
C SER A 66 -1.16 7.98 1.23
N LEU A 67 -2.48 7.94 1.45
CA LEU A 67 -3.21 6.67 1.61
C LEU A 67 -3.06 5.77 0.38
N LEU A 68 -3.21 6.33 -0.82
CA LEU A 68 -3.03 5.58 -2.06
C LEU A 68 -1.58 5.13 -2.25
N ASN A 69 -0.62 5.97 -1.87
CA ASN A 69 0.79 5.63 -1.94
C ASN A 69 1.14 4.46 -1.01
N ASP A 70 0.67 4.47 0.23
CA ASP A 70 0.89 3.37 1.19
C ASP A 70 0.27 2.05 0.72
N ALA A 71 -0.94 2.12 0.16
CA ALA A 71 -1.58 0.98 -0.49
C ALA A 71 -0.70 0.39 -1.60
N VAL A 72 -0.17 1.23 -2.50
CA VAL A 72 0.63 0.79 -3.66
C VAL A 72 2.01 0.27 -3.24
N THR A 73 2.68 0.91 -2.28
CA THR A 73 4.03 0.51 -1.82
C THR A 73 3.99 -0.86 -1.14
N VAL A 74 2.96 -1.15 -0.35
CA VAL A 74 2.75 -2.47 0.28
C VAL A 74 2.60 -3.57 -0.78
N VAL A 75 1.82 -3.33 -1.83
CA VAL A 75 1.64 -4.32 -2.90
C VAL A 75 2.96 -4.53 -3.66
N LEU A 76 3.70 -3.46 -3.96
CA LEU A 76 5.04 -3.56 -4.57
C LEU A 76 6.02 -4.32 -3.66
N TYR A 77 6.00 -4.07 -2.36
CA TYR A 77 6.82 -4.78 -1.39
C TYR A 77 6.54 -6.28 -1.39
N LYS A 78 5.25 -6.68 -1.32
CA LYS A 78 4.84 -8.10 -1.40
C LYS A 78 5.30 -8.74 -2.72
N LEU A 79 5.20 -8.01 -3.84
CA LEU A 79 5.64 -8.47 -5.15
C LEU A 79 7.16 -8.69 -5.20
N PHE A 80 7.96 -7.69 -4.84
CA PHE A 80 9.43 -7.81 -4.85
C PHE A 80 9.92 -8.86 -3.86
N LYS A 81 9.30 -8.96 -2.69
CA LYS A 81 9.60 -10.01 -1.70
C LYS A 81 9.40 -11.39 -2.30
N THR A 82 8.31 -11.58 -3.04
CA THR A 82 8.03 -12.87 -3.71
C THR A 82 9.09 -13.18 -4.76
N PHE A 83 9.50 -12.20 -5.56
CA PHE A 83 10.58 -12.36 -6.53
C PHE A 83 11.94 -12.66 -5.86
N CYS A 84 12.25 -12.09 -4.69
CA CYS A 84 13.52 -12.34 -3.99
C CYS A 84 13.66 -13.80 -3.53
N ILE A 85 12.53 -14.49 -3.30
CA ILE A 85 12.51 -15.88 -2.83
C ILE A 85 12.57 -16.84 -4.03
N MET A 86 12.27 -16.39 -5.25
CA MET A 86 12.33 -17.23 -6.43
C MET A 86 13.79 -17.49 -6.85
N PRO A 87 14.14 -18.74 -7.22
CA PRO A 87 15.51 -19.11 -7.60
C PRO A 87 15.98 -18.46 -8.92
N SER A 88 15.04 -18.17 -9.83
CA SER A 88 15.31 -17.45 -11.08
C SER A 88 14.07 -16.67 -11.48
N VAL A 89 14.24 -15.41 -11.89
CA VAL A 89 13.15 -14.58 -12.41
C VAL A 89 13.26 -14.52 -13.93
N GLY A 90 12.33 -15.17 -14.62
CA GLY A 90 12.21 -15.09 -16.07
C GLY A 90 11.31 -13.94 -16.53
N VAL A 91 11.31 -13.67 -17.83
CA VAL A 91 10.45 -12.63 -18.44
C VAL A 91 8.96 -12.94 -18.25
N SER A 92 8.59 -14.23 -18.27
CA SER A 92 7.22 -14.69 -17.98
C SER A 92 6.79 -14.36 -16.55
N ASP A 93 7.70 -14.48 -15.58
CA ASP A 93 7.40 -14.23 -14.16
C ASP A 93 7.19 -12.74 -13.89
N ILE A 94 7.91 -11.88 -14.60
CA ILE A 94 7.70 -10.42 -14.56
C ILE A 94 6.29 -10.09 -15.05
N LEU A 95 5.86 -10.67 -16.18
CA LEU A 95 4.53 -10.43 -16.74
C LEU A 95 3.42 -10.93 -15.80
N VAL A 96 3.59 -12.11 -15.21
CA VAL A 96 2.69 -12.64 -14.18
C VAL A 96 2.68 -11.74 -12.93
N GLY A 97 3.83 -11.21 -12.52
CA GLY A 97 3.94 -10.27 -11.40
C GLY A 97 3.16 -8.98 -11.64
N ILE A 98 3.25 -8.40 -12.85
CA ILE A 98 2.48 -7.21 -13.21
C ILE A 98 0.97 -7.51 -13.15
N ILE A 99 0.53 -8.64 -13.69
CA ILE A 99 -0.89 -9.03 -13.61
C ILE A 99 -1.31 -9.22 -12.14
N LYS A 100 -0.49 -9.91 -11.34
CA LYS A 100 -0.74 -10.11 -9.91
C LYS A 100 -0.80 -8.79 -9.15
N PHE A 101 0.04 -7.81 -9.48
CA PHE A 101 0.00 -6.48 -8.87
C PHE A 101 -1.39 -5.85 -9.01
N PHE A 102 -1.93 -5.81 -10.22
CA PHE A 102 -3.28 -5.28 -10.46
C PHE A 102 -4.37 -6.14 -9.82
N LEU A 103 -4.26 -7.47 -9.91
CA LEU A 103 -5.23 -8.38 -9.32
C LEU A 103 -5.31 -8.23 -7.79
N VAL A 104 -4.17 -8.15 -7.10
CA VAL A 104 -4.07 -8.01 -5.65
C VAL A 104 -4.54 -6.63 -5.19
N GLY A 105 -4.22 -5.58 -5.94
CA GLY A 105 -4.68 -4.22 -5.67
C GLY A 105 -6.18 -4.03 -5.87
N PHE A 106 -6.70 -4.38 -7.06
CA PHE A 106 -8.13 -4.27 -7.35
C PHE A 106 -8.96 -5.27 -6.55
N GLY A 107 -8.44 -6.47 -6.29
CA GLY A 107 -9.09 -7.45 -5.42
C GLY A 107 -9.29 -6.91 -4.01
N GLY A 108 -8.27 -6.26 -3.44
CA GLY A 108 -8.39 -5.58 -2.14
C GLY A 108 -9.44 -4.48 -2.17
N LEU A 109 -9.39 -3.61 -3.18
CA LEU A 109 -10.36 -2.51 -3.35
C LEU A 109 -11.82 -3.03 -3.43
N LEU A 110 -12.07 -4.10 -4.18
CA LEU A 110 -13.41 -4.68 -4.30
C LEU A 110 -13.92 -5.25 -2.98
N VAL A 111 -13.05 -5.93 -2.22
CA VAL A 111 -13.39 -6.45 -0.89
C VAL A 111 -13.71 -5.29 0.07
N GLY A 112 -12.89 -4.24 0.06
CA GLY A 112 -13.12 -3.05 0.89
C GLY A 112 -14.43 -2.33 0.57
N ILE A 113 -14.75 -2.16 -0.72
CA ILE A 113 -16.03 -1.59 -1.15
C ILE A 113 -17.20 -2.47 -0.67
N ALA A 114 -17.10 -3.80 -0.80
CA ALA A 114 -18.15 -4.71 -0.37
C ALA A 114 -18.43 -4.60 1.13
N TYR A 115 -17.38 -4.65 1.97
CA TYR A 115 -17.52 -4.50 3.42
C TYR A 115 -17.93 -3.09 3.83
N GLY A 116 -17.48 -2.05 3.12
CA GLY A 116 -17.91 -0.67 3.34
C GLY A 116 -19.40 -0.46 3.08
N ILE A 117 -19.95 -1.08 2.02
CA ILE A 117 -21.39 -1.07 1.74
C ILE A 117 -22.15 -1.82 2.84
N ILE A 118 -21.67 -2.99 3.27
CA ILE A 118 -22.29 -3.75 4.36
C ILE A 118 -22.30 -2.92 5.64
N ALA A 119 -21.18 -2.29 6.00
CA ALA A 119 -21.09 -1.42 7.18
C ALA A 119 -22.07 -0.25 7.10
N ALA A 120 -22.13 0.45 5.95
CA ALA A 120 -23.06 1.56 5.73
C ALA A 120 -24.53 1.12 5.85
N LEU A 121 -24.87 -0.06 5.32
CA LEU A 121 -26.22 -0.63 5.45
C LEU A 121 -26.53 -0.98 6.90
N THR A 122 -25.62 -1.67 7.61
CA THR A 122 -25.83 -2.05 9.01
C THR A 122 -26.00 -0.82 9.91
N THR A 123 -25.20 0.23 9.71
CA THR A 123 -25.33 1.48 10.48
C THR A 123 -26.69 2.14 10.23
N ARG A 124 -27.19 2.13 8.99
CA ARG A 124 -28.53 2.65 8.66
C ARG A 124 -29.67 1.93 9.39
N PHE A 125 -29.52 0.65 9.73
CA PHE A 125 -30.55 -0.11 10.46
C PHE A 125 -30.39 -0.04 12.00
N THR A 126 -29.28 0.51 12.52
CA THR A 126 -28.92 0.49 13.94
C THR A 126 -29.13 1.84 14.64
N GLU A 127 -29.93 2.73 14.06
CA GLU A 127 -30.13 4.12 14.53
C GLU A 127 -30.59 4.24 16.00
N ASN A 128 -31.24 3.20 16.54
CA ASN A 128 -31.76 3.17 17.91
C ASN A 128 -30.68 2.99 18.99
N ILE A 129 -29.48 2.49 18.65
CA ILE A 129 -28.40 2.24 19.62
C ILE A 129 -27.05 2.70 19.05
N ARG A 130 -26.86 4.02 19.02
CA ARG A 130 -25.65 4.68 18.46
C ARG A 130 -24.33 4.30 19.13
N VAL A 131 -24.37 3.79 20.37
CA VAL A 131 -23.18 3.39 21.13
C VAL A 131 -22.46 2.19 20.47
N ILE A 132 -23.17 1.37 19.68
CA ILE A 132 -22.62 0.16 19.05
C ILE A 132 -22.05 0.45 17.65
N GLU A 133 -22.38 1.59 17.02
CA GLU A 133 -21.95 1.92 15.66
C GLU A 133 -20.42 1.87 15.47
N PRO A 134 -19.58 2.42 16.36
CA PRO A 134 -18.13 2.33 16.21
C PRO A 134 -17.62 0.88 16.25
N LEU A 135 -18.24 0.01 17.06
CA LEU A 135 -17.87 -1.41 17.14
C LEU A 135 -18.10 -2.12 15.81
N PHE A 136 -19.21 -1.82 15.11
CA PHE A 136 -19.47 -2.38 13.79
C PHE A 136 -18.48 -1.87 12.74
N VAL A 137 -18.12 -0.59 12.77
CA VAL A 137 -17.10 -0.04 11.87
C VAL A 137 -15.77 -0.77 12.05
N PHE A 138 -15.28 -0.90 13.28
CA PHE A 138 -14.04 -1.65 13.56
C PHE A 138 -14.14 -3.12 13.15
N LEU A 139 -15.28 -3.77 13.44
CA LEU A 139 -15.49 -5.17 13.08
C LEU A 139 -15.46 -5.38 11.57
N TYR A 140 -16.20 -4.59 10.79
CA TYR A 140 -16.25 -4.73 9.35
C TYR A 140 -14.93 -4.35 8.67
N SER A 141 -14.23 -3.31 9.15
CA SER A 141 -12.88 -2.99 8.66
C SER A 141 -11.91 -4.15 8.88
N TYR A 142 -11.94 -4.77 10.06
CA TYR A 142 -11.08 -5.92 10.35
C TYR A 142 -11.47 -7.17 9.55
N LEU A 143 -12.77 -7.41 9.36
CA LEU A 143 -13.26 -8.49 8.50
C LEU A 143 -12.85 -8.29 7.03
N SER A 144 -12.87 -7.05 6.54
CA SER A 144 -12.39 -6.70 5.20
C SER A 144 -10.92 -7.08 5.03
N TYR A 145 -10.08 -6.65 5.97
CA TYR A 145 -8.66 -6.97 6.02
C TYR A 145 -8.42 -8.50 6.02
N LEU A 146 -9.06 -9.23 6.92
CA LEU A 146 -8.90 -10.69 7.02
C LEU A 146 -9.35 -11.41 5.75
N THR A 147 -10.50 -11.03 5.19
CA THR A 147 -11.04 -11.64 3.97
C THR A 147 -10.10 -11.41 2.80
N ALA A 148 -9.57 -10.20 2.63
CA ALA A 148 -8.60 -9.90 1.60
C ALA A 148 -7.31 -10.70 1.76
N GLU A 149 -6.76 -10.83 2.97
CA GLU A 149 -5.58 -11.68 3.22
C GLU A 149 -5.86 -13.17 2.95
N MET A 150 -7.06 -13.68 3.25
CA MET A 150 -7.46 -15.06 2.92
C MET A 150 -7.48 -15.34 1.41
N PHE A 151 -7.86 -14.35 0.59
CA PHE A 151 -7.82 -14.45 -0.87
C PHE A 151 -6.45 -14.05 -1.47
N HIS A 152 -5.44 -13.82 -0.64
CA HIS A 152 -4.12 -13.30 -1.04
C HIS A 152 -4.18 -11.94 -1.77
N PHE A 153 -5.24 -11.17 -1.55
CA PHE A 153 -5.33 -9.78 -1.95
C PHE A 153 -4.63 -8.87 -0.93
N SER A 154 -4.58 -7.57 -1.20
CA SER A 154 -3.98 -6.63 -0.25
C SER A 154 -4.98 -6.27 0.84
N GLY A 155 -4.84 -6.86 2.03
CA GLY A 155 -5.69 -6.52 3.18
C GLY A 155 -5.58 -5.07 3.61
N ILE A 156 -4.45 -4.41 3.36
CA ILE A 156 -4.24 -2.99 3.67
C ILE A 156 -5.01 -2.07 2.69
N VAL A 157 -5.33 -2.56 1.49
CA VAL A 157 -6.13 -1.82 0.49
C VAL A 157 -7.64 -2.05 0.70
N ALA A 158 -8.00 -3.16 1.33
CA ALA A 158 -9.38 -3.56 1.62
C ALA A 158 -9.88 -2.93 2.93
#